data_AF-A0A7V3RLE2-F1
#
_entry.id   AF-A0A7V3RLE2-F1
#
_cell.length_a   1.000
_cell.length_b   1.000
_cell.length_c   1.000
_cell.angle_alpha   90.00
_cell.angle_beta   90.00
_cell.angle_gamma   90.00
#
_symmetry.space_group_name_H-M   'P 1'
#
loop_
_entity.id
_entity.type
_entity.pdbx_description
1 polymer ?
#
loop_
_entity_poly.entity_id
_entity_poly.type
_entity_poly.pdbx_seq_one_letter_code
_entity_poly.pdbx_strand_id
1 'polypeptide(L)'
;MAWDSSVDEEEIPEELNSFLETYFESREEIEGLPAEEIEVEETEETAEENKGKKPLAVLVQEKAELDEALKGKTEELESAKATSKDELKKEVKALHSKINKLTREISQRTLAGQISLVLNDEKITEAFKKYWLDGKVMQEMDYPIFFAVNEKPVKDESGEYRYKKNPDGSFVLDEHGHPVIDHDLDEIAEAFKKFAKEQLAKGDNAFDFWRR
;
A
#
# COMPACT_ATOMS: atom_id res chain seq x y z
N MET A 1 -12.40 -11.21 -13.72
CA MET A 1 -11.32 -12.21 -13.66
C MET A 1 -11.86 -13.42 -12.92
N ALA A 2 -11.59 -14.62 -13.42
CA ALA A 2 -11.82 -15.83 -12.66
C ALA A 2 -10.62 -16.06 -11.73
N TRP A 3 -10.79 -16.80 -10.64
CA TRP A 3 -9.73 -17.01 -9.64
C TRP A 3 -8.61 -17.94 -10.14
N ASP A 4 -8.86 -18.66 -11.23
CA ASP A 4 -8.01 -19.67 -11.87
C ASP A 4 -7.30 -19.16 -13.13
N SER A 5 -7.35 -17.84 -13.39
CA SER A 5 -6.62 -17.26 -14.53
C SER A 5 -5.11 -17.26 -14.26
N SER A 6 -4.31 -17.59 -15.28
CA SER A 6 -2.88 -17.29 -15.25
C SER A 6 -2.68 -15.77 -15.29
N VAL A 7 -1.92 -15.24 -14.35
CA VAL A 7 -1.56 -13.83 -14.24
C VAL A 7 -0.05 -13.76 -14.17
N ASP A 8 0.54 -12.90 -15.01
CA ASP A 8 1.96 -12.60 -14.98
C ASP A 8 2.24 -11.58 -13.87
N GLU A 9 3.21 -11.86 -13.01
CA GLU A 9 3.61 -10.99 -11.91
C GLU A 9 4.24 -9.68 -12.42
N GLU A 10 4.92 -9.73 -13.57
CA GLU A 10 5.59 -8.55 -14.14
C GLU A 10 4.61 -7.51 -14.68
N GLU A 11 3.36 -7.90 -14.99
CA GLU A 11 2.32 -7.00 -15.50
C GLU A 11 1.53 -6.31 -14.38
N ILE A 12 1.76 -6.67 -13.10
CA ILE A 12 1.01 -6.12 -11.97
C ILE A 12 1.61 -4.78 -11.54
N PRO A 13 0.79 -3.70 -11.42
CA PRO A 13 1.27 -2.43 -10.88
C PRO A 13 1.89 -2.60 -9.48
N GLU A 14 3.04 -1.98 -9.25
CA GLU A 14 3.80 -2.11 -8.01
C GLU A 14 2.96 -1.82 -6.76
N GLU A 15 2.06 -0.84 -6.82
CA GLU A 15 1.25 -0.46 -5.66
C GLU A 15 0.13 -1.48 -5.39
N LEU A 16 -0.38 -2.14 -6.44
CA LEU A 16 -1.29 -3.28 -6.26
C LEU A 16 -0.54 -4.45 -5.66
N ASN A 17 0.68 -4.74 -6.15
CA ASN A 17 1.48 -5.83 -5.62
C ASN A 17 1.81 -5.63 -4.13
N SER A 18 2.26 -4.42 -3.77
CA SER A 18 2.56 -4.06 -2.37
C SER A 18 1.33 -4.12 -1.46
N PHE A 19 0.16 -3.67 -1.94
CA PHE A 19 -1.09 -3.82 -1.20
C PHE A 19 -1.42 -5.29 -0.94
N LEU A 20 -1.32 -6.14 -1.96
CA LEU A 20 -1.65 -7.55 -1.88
C LEU A 20 -0.75 -8.30 -0.89
N GLU A 21 0.56 -8.04 -0.91
CA GLU A 21 1.52 -8.58 0.07
C GLU A 21 1.14 -8.16 1.50
N THR A 22 0.82 -6.88 1.71
CA THR A 22 0.47 -6.34 3.02
C THR A 22 -0.89 -6.85 3.52
N TYR A 23 -1.87 -7.00 2.64
CA TYR A 23 -3.25 -7.30 3.03
C TYR A 23 -3.51 -8.79 3.23
N PHE A 24 -2.86 -9.66 2.46
CA PHE A 24 -3.07 -11.11 2.52
C PHE A 24 -1.95 -11.88 3.24
N GLU A 25 -0.83 -11.20 3.56
CA GLU A 25 0.29 -11.66 4.42
C GLU A 25 1.04 -12.93 3.95
N SER A 26 0.52 -13.73 3.02
CA SER A 26 1.22 -14.90 2.43
C SER A 26 0.65 -15.28 1.05
N ARG A 27 1.52 -15.62 0.09
CA ARG A 27 1.16 -16.17 -1.24
C ARG A 27 1.79 -17.56 -1.39
N GLU A 28 1.04 -18.51 -1.93
CA GLU A 28 1.57 -19.80 -2.39
C GLU A 28 1.61 -19.76 -3.91
N GLU A 29 2.80 -19.89 -4.51
CA GLU A 29 2.94 -20.03 -5.96
C GLU A 29 2.32 -21.37 -6.39
N ILE A 30 1.42 -21.32 -7.38
CA ILE A 30 1.00 -22.52 -8.07
C ILE A 30 2.03 -22.76 -9.18
N GLU A 31 3.11 -23.50 -8.89
CA GLU A 31 3.89 -24.11 -9.96
C GLU A 31 2.95 -25.00 -10.78
N GLY A 32 2.96 -24.79 -12.11
CA GLY A 32 2.00 -25.36 -13.04
C GLY A 32 1.84 -26.87 -12.86
N LEU A 33 0.63 -27.30 -12.51
CA LEU A 33 0.26 -28.70 -12.33
C LEU A 33 0.55 -29.52 -13.61
N PRO A 34 1.42 -30.55 -13.60
CA PRO A 34 1.21 -31.71 -14.44
C PRO A 34 0.25 -32.67 -13.71
N ALA A 35 -0.60 -33.34 -14.48
CA ALA A 35 -1.66 -34.21 -13.97
C ALA A 35 -1.18 -35.52 -13.33
N GLU A 36 0.13 -35.75 -13.14
CA GLU A 36 0.65 -37.03 -12.63
C GLU A 36 1.83 -36.82 -11.68
N GLU A 37 1.67 -37.42 -10.49
CA GLU A 37 2.63 -37.79 -9.46
C GLU A 37 3.23 -36.70 -8.55
N ILE A 38 3.05 -36.98 -7.26
CA ILE A 38 3.40 -36.20 -6.07
C ILE A 38 4.91 -36.34 -5.82
N GLU A 39 5.67 -35.25 -5.89
CA GLU A 39 6.82 -34.97 -5.02
C GLU A 39 6.91 -33.43 -4.86
N VAL A 40 6.55 -32.90 -3.69
CA VAL A 40 6.72 -31.48 -3.38
C VAL A 40 7.95 -31.36 -2.49
N GLU A 41 9.05 -30.89 -3.07
CA GLU A 41 10.24 -30.45 -2.33
C GLU A 41 9.87 -29.10 -1.69
N GLU A 42 9.57 -29.11 -0.39
CA GLU A 42 9.33 -27.89 0.37
C GLU A 42 10.66 -27.15 0.57
N THR A 43 10.88 -26.06 -0.16
CA THR A 43 12.01 -25.15 0.09
C THR A 43 11.86 -24.48 1.46
N GLU A 44 12.95 -24.44 2.23
CA GLU A 44 13.02 -24.15 3.67
C GLU A 44 12.42 -22.79 4.13
N GLU A 45 12.12 -21.86 3.22
CA GLU A 45 11.57 -20.53 3.56
C GLU A 45 10.04 -20.52 3.74
N THR A 46 9.28 -21.47 3.17
CA THR A 46 7.81 -21.53 3.29
C THR A 46 7.31 -22.28 4.54
N ALA A 47 8.23 -22.92 5.28
CA ALA A 47 7.92 -23.86 6.35
C ALA A 47 7.55 -23.20 7.70
N GLU A 48 7.91 -21.94 7.95
CA GLU A 48 7.70 -21.32 9.27
C GLU A 48 6.27 -20.82 9.51
N GLU A 49 5.53 -20.38 8.47
CA GLU A 49 4.19 -19.79 8.64
C GLU A 49 3.01 -20.78 8.42
N ASN A 50 3.27 -21.93 7.79
CA ASN A 50 2.24 -22.88 7.36
C ASN A 50 1.96 -24.04 8.32
N LYS A 51 2.36 -23.93 9.60
CA LYS A 51 2.14 -24.96 10.64
C LYS A 51 0.65 -25.12 10.98
N GLY A 52 -0.13 -25.75 10.10
CA GLY A 52 -1.50 -26.19 10.35
C GLY A 52 -2.49 -26.01 9.19
N LYS A 53 -2.09 -25.39 8.07
CA LYS A 53 -2.98 -25.19 6.91
C LYS A 53 -2.87 -26.37 5.94
N LYS A 54 -4.00 -26.80 5.35
CA LYS A 54 -3.99 -27.82 4.30
C LYS A 54 -3.18 -27.31 3.09
N PRO A 55 -2.40 -28.18 2.40
CA PRO A 55 -1.69 -27.80 1.19
C PRO A 55 -2.65 -27.31 0.09
N LEU A 56 -2.22 -26.35 -0.72
CA LEU A 56 -3.05 -25.78 -1.79
C LEU A 56 -3.57 -26.83 -2.78
N ALA A 57 -2.72 -27.78 -3.17
CA ALA A 57 -3.08 -28.88 -4.05
C ALA A 57 -4.26 -29.71 -3.50
N VAL A 58 -4.27 -29.96 -2.18
CA VAL A 58 -5.34 -30.69 -1.51
C VAL A 58 -6.64 -29.88 -1.52
N LEU A 59 -6.58 -28.55 -1.34
CA LEU A 59 -7.76 -27.68 -1.40
C LEU A 59 -8.36 -27.63 -2.80
N VAL A 60 -7.52 -27.57 -3.84
CA VAL A 60 -7.96 -27.56 -5.24
C VAL A 60 -8.60 -28.90 -5.61
N GLN A 61 -8.03 -30.02 -5.18
CA GLN A 61 -8.62 -31.36 -5.35
C GLN A 61 -9.96 -31.49 -4.60
N GLU A 62 -10.02 -31.10 -3.32
CA GLU A 62 -11.26 -31.13 -2.52
C GLU A 62 -12.37 -30.27 -3.16
N LYS A 63 -12.00 -29.11 -3.74
CA LYS A 63 -12.94 -28.28 -4.49
C LYS A 63 -13.44 -29.00 -5.74
N ALA A 64 -12.57 -29.61 -6.53
CA ALA A 64 -12.95 -30.34 -7.75
C ALA A 64 -13.92 -31.50 -7.44
N GLU A 65 -13.66 -32.28 -6.39
CA GLU A 65 -14.54 -33.35 -5.94
C GLU A 65 -15.92 -32.82 -5.52
N LEU A 66 -15.96 -31.69 -4.79
CA LEU A 66 -17.22 -31.08 -4.38
C LEU A 66 -18.01 -30.47 -5.54
N ASP A 67 -17.32 -29.92 -6.55
CA ASP A 67 -17.96 -29.42 -7.77
C ASP A 67 -18.60 -30.55 -8.58
N GLU A 68 -17.93 -31.71 -8.68
CA GLU A 68 -18.49 -32.90 -9.33
C GLU A 68 -19.68 -33.47 -8.54
N ALA A 69 -19.57 -33.53 -7.21
CA ALA A 69 -20.68 -33.92 -6.34
C ALA A 69 -21.87 -32.95 -6.45
N LEU A 70 -21.62 -31.65 -6.59
CA LEU A 70 -22.66 -30.65 -6.80
C LEU A 70 -23.35 -30.86 -8.14
N LYS A 71 -22.60 -31.12 -9.22
CA LYS A 71 -23.14 -31.40 -10.55
C LYS A 71 -24.08 -32.61 -10.53
N GLY A 72 -23.64 -33.74 -9.97
CA GLY A 72 -24.48 -34.93 -9.84
C GLY A 72 -25.75 -34.67 -9.03
N LYS A 73 -25.65 -33.93 -7.92
CA LYS A 73 -26.79 -33.56 -7.07
C LYS A 73 -27.77 -32.59 -7.76
N THR A 74 -27.28 -31.73 -8.64
CA THR A 74 -28.15 -30.86 -9.46
C THR A 74 -28.89 -31.63 -10.54
N GLU A 75 -28.27 -32.62 -11.18
CA GLU A 75 -28.93 -33.50 -12.16
C GLU A 75 -30.00 -34.39 -11.49
N GLU A 76 -29.72 -34.90 -10.28
CA GLU A 76 -30.71 -35.59 -9.43
C GLU A 76 -31.88 -34.67 -9.07
N LEU A 77 -31.62 -33.39 -8.77
CA LEU A 77 -32.64 -32.41 -8.45
C LEU A 77 -33.58 -32.10 -9.64
N GLU A 78 -33.05 -32.13 -10.86
CA GLU A 78 -33.83 -31.92 -12.09
C GLU A 78 -34.75 -33.10 -12.40
N SER A 79 -34.32 -34.32 -12.09
CA SER A 79 -35.08 -35.56 -12.35
C SER A 79 -35.99 -36.01 -11.19
N ALA A 80 -35.86 -35.43 -9.99
CA ALA A 80 -36.59 -35.86 -8.79
C ALA A 80 -38.04 -35.35 -8.67
N LYS A 81 -38.88 -36.16 -8.00
CA LYS A 81 -40.28 -35.82 -7.64
C LYS A 81 -40.34 -34.71 -6.58
N ALA A 82 -41.46 -33.98 -6.54
CA ALA A 82 -41.67 -32.80 -5.70
C ALA A 82 -41.36 -33.01 -4.20
N THR A 83 -41.57 -34.23 -3.66
CA THR A 83 -41.34 -34.56 -2.25
C THR A 83 -39.86 -34.64 -1.85
N SER A 84 -38.97 -35.10 -2.75
CA SER A 84 -37.52 -35.24 -2.47
C SER A 84 -36.72 -34.02 -2.93
N LYS A 85 -37.36 -33.11 -3.69
CA LYS A 85 -36.74 -31.91 -4.26
C LYS A 85 -36.27 -30.91 -3.20
N ASP A 86 -36.95 -30.85 -2.05
CA ASP A 86 -36.61 -29.91 -0.98
C ASP A 86 -35.40 -30.38 -0.13
N GLU A 87 -35.21 -31.69 0.01
CA GLU A 87 -34.02 -32.26 0.65
C GLU A 87 -32.79 -32.07 -0.24
N LEU A 88 -32.89 -32.39 -1.53
CA LEU A 88 -31.85 -32.17 -2.53
C LEU A 88 -31.46 -30.68 -2.63
N LYS A 89 -32.41 -29.74 -2.57
CA LYS A 89 -32.09 -28.30 -2.52
C LYS A 89 -31.28 -27.90 -1.30
N LYS A 90 -31.54 -28.50 -0.13
CA LYS A 90 -30.76 -28.23 1.09
C LYS A 90 -29.34 -28.76 0.95
N GLU A 91 -29.17 -29.96 0.40
CA GLU A 91 -27.86 -30.55 0.10
C GLU A 91 -27.06 -29.70 -0.89
N VAL A 92 -27.68 -29.27 -2.00
CA VAL A 92 -27.05 -28.39 -3.00
C VAL A 92 -26.62 -27.07 -2.38
N LYS A 93 -27.45 -26.43 -1.55
CA LYS A 93 -27.06 -25.20 -0.84
C LYS A 93 -25.90 -25.43 0.12
N ALA A 94 -25.88 -26.56 0.82
CA ALA A 94 -24.79 -26.91 1.74
C ALA A 94 -23.47 -27.10 0.98
N LEU A 95 -23.49 -27.84 -0.14
CA LEU A 95 -22.33 -28.03 -1.02
C LEU A 95 -21.84 -26.69 -1.58
N HIS A 96 -22.75 -25.85 -2.07
CA HIS A 96 -22.41 -24.53 -2.59
C HIS A 96 -21.74 -23.65 -1.52
N SER A 97 -22.23 -23.70 -0.27
CA SER A 97 -21.59 -22.97 0.84
C SER A 97 -20.17 -23.48 1.17
N LYS A 98 -19.90 -24.78 0.99
CA LYS A 98 -18.56 -25.37 1.20
C LYS A 98 -17.62 -24.98 0.06
N ILE A 99 -18.09 -25.07 -1.18
CA ILE A 99 -17.34 -24.66 -2.38
C ILE A 99 -16.97 -23.17 -2.29
N ASN A 100 -17.89 -22.30 -1.87
CA ASN A 100 -17.61 -20.88 -1.71
C ASN A 100 -16.55 -20.60 -0.64
N LYS A 101 -16.52 -21.38 0.45
CA LYS A 101 -15.47 -21.28 1.48
C LYS A 101 -14.10 -21.70 0.94
N LEU A 102 -14.04 -22.86 0.29
CA LEU A 102 -12.80 -23.35 -0.33
C LEU A 102 -12.30 -22.41 -1.44
N THR A 103 -13.21 -21.90 -2.27
CA THR A 103 -12.88 -20.94 -3.33
C THR A 103 -12.29 -19.66 -2.74
N ARG A 104 -12.87 -19.16 -1.64
CA ARG A 104 -12.32 -17.99 -0.94
C ARG A 104 -10.94 -18.29 -0.36
N GLU A 105 -10.74 -19.46 0.24
CA GLU A 105 -9.45 -19.86 0.80
C GLU A 105 -8.36 -19.98 -0.29
N ILE A 106 -8.66 -20.66 -1.40
CA ILE A 106 -7.77 -20.75 -2.57
C ILE A 106 -7.49 -19.35 -3.13
N SER A 107 -8.52 -18.50 -3.22
CA SER A 107 -8.35 -17.15 -3.74
C SER A 107 -7.47 -16.28 -2.84
N GLN A 108 -7.46 -16.50 -1.53
CA GLN A 108 -6.60 -15.75 -0.61
C GLN A 108 -5.12 -16.13 -0.73
N ARG A 109 -4.81 -17.33 -1.22
CA ARG A 109 -3.43 -17.84 -1.32
C ARG A 109 -2.81 -17.66 -2.69
N THR A 110 -3.64 -17.53 -3.72
CA THR A 110 -3.20 -17.43 -5.12
C THR A 110 -3.21 -15.98 -5.58
N LEU A 111 -2.24 -15.59 -6.40
CA LEU A 111 -2.13 -14.23 -6.92
C LEU A 111 -3.38 -13.80 -7.71
N ALA A 112 -3.78 -14.60 -8.70
CA ALA A 112 -4.96 -14.34 -9.51
C ALA A 112 -6.25 -14.28 -8.67
N GLY A 113 -6.34 -15.15 -7.67
CA GLY A 113 -7.42 -15.15 -6.70
C GLY A 113 -7.46 -13.90 -5.84
N GLN A 114 -6.31 -13.43 -5.36
CA GLN A 114 -6.19 -12.21 -4.55
C GLN A 114 -6.63 -10.99 -5.39
N ILE A 115 -6.18 -10.89 -6.62
CA ILE A 115 -6.62 -9.85 -7.57
C ILE A 115 -8.13 -9.93 -7.79
N SER A 116 -8.67 -11.13 -7.99
CA SER A 116 -10.11 -11.34 -8.15
C SER A 116 -10.89 -10.89 -6.89
N LEU A 117 -10.37 -11.16 -5.70
CA LEU A 117 -10.95 -10.69 -4.44
C LEU A 117 -10.94 -9.17 -4.34
N VAL A 118 -9.83 -8.50 -4.70
CA VAL A 118 -9.76 -7.02 -4.72
C VAL A 118 -10.77 -6.40 -5.68
N LEU A 119 -11.01 -7.03 -6.83
CA LEU A 119 -11.93 -6.51 -7.85
C LEU A 119 -13.42 -6.74 -7.52
N ASN A 120 -13.73 -7.81 -6.78
CA ASN A 120 -15.12 -8.24 -6.58
C ASN A 120 -15.64 -8.10 -5.13
N ASP A 121 -14.75 -8.08 -4.12
CA ASP A 121 -15.14 -7.90 -2.71
C ASP A 121 -15.08 -6.42 -2.34
N GLU A 122 -16.26 -5.82 -2.14
CA GLU A 122 -16.44 -4.39 -1.85
C GLU A 122 -15.54 -3.88 -0.71
N LYS A 123 -15.39 -4.67 0.37
CA LYS A 123 -14.58 -4.27 1.52
C LYS A 123 -13.10 -4.22 1.18
N ILE A 124 -12.63 -5.16 0.37
CA ILE A 124 -11.24 -5.24 -0.05
C ILE A 124 -10.96 -4.12 -1.07
N THR A 125 -11.89 -3.86 -1.98
CA THR A 125 -11.80 -2.73 -2.92
C THR A 125 -11.71 -1.39 -2.18
N GLU A 126 -12.51 -1.20 -1.13
CA GLU A 126 -12.44 0.01 -0.29
C GLU A 126 -11.10 0.14 0.44
N ALA A 127 -10.59 -0.97 1.00
CA ALA A 127 -9.28 -1.01 1.63
C ALA A 127 -8.16 -0.66 0.63
N PHE A 128 -8.21 -1.22 -0.59
CA PHE A 128 -7.27 -0.91 -1.66
C PHE A 128 -7.34 0.55 -2.08
N LYS A 129 -8.54 1.11 -2.28
CA LYS A 129 -8.72 2.54 -2.59
C LYS A 129 -8.09 3.42 -1.52
N LYS A 130 -8.30 3.10 -0.25
CA LYS A 130 -7.70 3.85 0.86
C LYS A 130 -6.18 3.74 0.83
N TYR A 131 -5.64 2.53 0.71
CA TYR A 131 -4.19 2.30 0.62
C TYR A 131 -3.57 3.07 -0.55
N TRP A 132 -4.18 3.00 -1.73
CA TRP A 132 -3.75 3.71 -2.93
C TRP A 132 -3.81 5.24 -2.74
N LEU A 133 -4.89 5.75 -2.14
CA LEU A 133 -5.01 7.18 -1.84
C LEU A 133 -3.96 7.63 -0.82
N ASP A 134 -3.75 6.88 0.26
CA ASP A 134 -2.75 7.21 1.28
C ASP A 134 -1.33 7.22 0.67
N GLY A 135 -1.02 6.24 -0.19
CA GLY A 135 0.25 6.18 -0.92
C GLY A 135 0.44 7.36 -1.89
N LYS A 136 -0.58 7.71 -2.68
CA LYS A 136 -0.54 8.87 -3.58
C LYS A 136 -0.47 10.20 -2.84
N VAL A 137 -1.24 10.36 -1.77
CA VAL A 137 -1.23 11.58 -0.96
C VAL A 137 0.13 11.76 -0.28
N MET A 138 0.75 10.68 0.20
CA MET A 138 2.12 10.76 0.72
C MET A 138 3.13 11.20 -0.35
N GLN A 139 3.01 10.73 -1.59
CA GLN A 139 3.86 11.17 -2.69
C GLN A 139 3.61 12.64 -3.07
N GLU A 140 2.35 13.09 -3.10
CA GLU A 140 2.00 14.48 -3.43
C GLU A 140 2.31 15.46 -2.29
N MET A 141 2.38 14.97 -1.05
CA MET A 141 2.79 15.73 0.14
C MET A 141 4.30 15.74 0.40
N ASP A 142 5.13 15.05 -0.39
CA ASP A 142 6.59 15.13 -0.27
C ASP A 142 7.12 16.43 -0.89
N TYR A 143 6.78 17.56 -0.24
CA TYR A 143 7.21 18.90 -0.66
C TYR A 143 8.49 19.31 0.08
N PRO A 144 9.43 19.98 -0.61
CA PRO A 144 10.68 20.41 0.01
C PRO A 144 10.41 21.53 1.03
N ILE A 145 10.82 21.33 2.28
CA ILE A 145 10.66 22.30 3.37
C ILE A 145 11.98 23.05 3.58
N PHE A 146 11.93 24.39 3.60
CA PHE A 146 12.99 25.21 4.14
C PHE A 146 12.63 25.65 5.55
N PHE A 147 13.38 25.17 6.54
CA PHE A 147 13.20 25.52 7.93
C PHE A 147 14.41 26.29 8.43
N ALA A 148 14.19 27.47 9.01
CA ALA A 148 15.24 28.31 9.54
C ALA A 148 14.86 28.86 10.92
N VAL A 149 15.85 28.93 11.80
CA VAL A 149 15.78 29.55 13.11
C VAL A 149 16.97 30.50 13.26
N ASN A 150 16.81 31.56 14.02
CA ASN A 150 17.92 32.47 14.32
C ASN A 150 18.94 31.76 15.22
N GLU A 151 20.20 31.72 14.78
CA GLU A 151 21.35 31.37 15.60
C GLU A 151 21.70 32.52 16.55
N LYS A 152 21.51 33.77 16.10
CA LYS A 152 21.70 34.96 16.93
C LYS A 152 20.39 35.36 17.59
N PRO A 153 20.26 35.27 18.93
CA PRO A 153 19.07 35.76 19.60
C PRO A 153 18.99 37.28 19.44
N VAL A 154 17.86 37.73 18.91
CA VAL A 154 17.56 39.15 18.64
C VAL A 154 17.46 39.97 19.93
N LYS A 155 17.18 39.29 21.05
CA LYS A 155 17.02 39.89 22.38
C LYS A 155 17.97 39.27 23.40
N ASP A 156 18.27 40.03 24.44
CA ASP A 156 19.01 39.56 25.60
C ASP A 156 18.10 38.96 26.69
N GLU A 157 18.70 38.55 27.80
CA GLU A 157 17.99 37.97 28.97
C GLU A 157 17.05 38.96 29.66
N SER A 158 17.20 40.27 29.42
CA SER A 158 16.30 41.30 29.94
C SER A 158 15.10 41.55 29.02
N GLY A 159 15.11 40.98 27.82
CA GLY A 159 14.08 41.16 26.79
C GLY A 159 14.31 42.36 25.88
N GLU A 160 15.45 43.03 26.01
CA GLU A 160 15.85 44.18 25.21
C GLU A 160 16.57 43.73 23.93
N TYR A 161 16.48 44.55 22.87
CA TYR A 161 17.11 44.24 21.60
C TYR A 161 18.63 44.29 21.68
N ARG A 162 19.28 43.31 21.05
CA ARG A 162 20.72 43.35 20.81
C ARG A 162 21.02 44.17 19.56
N TYR A 163 22.00 45.08 19.67
CA TYR A 163 22.43 45.95 18.58
C TYR A 163 23.89 45.68 18.21
N LYS A 164 24.21 45.86 16.92
CA LYS A 164 25.59 45.79 16.43
C LYS A 164 26.39 46.95 17.01
N LYS A 165 27.60 46.65 17.49
CA LYS A 165 28.51 47.63 18.09
C LYS A 165 29.80 47.72 17.29
N ASN A 166 30.32 48.93 17.15
CA ASN A 166 31.64 49.20 16.60
C ASN A 166 32.75 48.78 17.60
N PRO A 167 34.02 48.68 17.16
CA PRO A 167 35.15 48.37 18.04
C PRO A 167 35.35 49.38 19.19
N ASP A 168 34.83 50.59 19.03
CA ASP A 168 34.86 51.66 20.03
C ASP A 168 33.69 51.58 21.05
N GLY A 169 32.80 50.61 20.90
CA GLY A 169 31.62 50.40 21.76
C GLY A 169 30.39 51.23 21.39
N SER A 170 30.45 52.08 20.36
CA SER A 170 29.30 52.82 19.84
C SER A 170 28.35 51.91 19.02
N PHE A 171 27.08 52.29 18.91
CA PHE A 171 26.12 51.55 18.07
C PHE A 171 26.38 51.80 16.59
N VAL A 172 26.29 50.74 15.78
CA VAL A 172 26.19 50.86 14.33
C VAL A 172 24.83 51.45 14.01
N LEU A 173 24.79 52.57 13.28
CA LEU A 173 23.55 53.23 12.89
C LEU A 173 23.21 52.91 11.42
N ASP A 174 21.91 52.83 11.12
CA ASP A 174 21.39 52.72 9.76
C ASP A 174 21.38 54.07 9.02
N GLU A 175 20.89 54.08 7.78
CA GLU A 175 20.77 55.28 6.94
C GLU A 175 19.84 56.36 7.52
N HIS A 176 19.01 56.00 8.51
CA HIS A 176 18.09 56.89 9.21
C HIS A 176 18.60 57.31 10.60
N GLY A 177 19.78 56.84 11.01
CA GLY A 177 20.38 57.16 12.31
C GLY A 177 19.87 56.29 13.46
N HIS A 178 19.22 55.15 13.19
CA HIS A 178 18.77 54.21 14.21
C HIS A 178 19.79 53.07 14.42
N PRO A 179 19.96 52.56 15.66
CA PRO A 179 20.82 51.42 15.94
C PRO A 179 20.42 50.15 15.17
N VAL A 180 21.37 49.54 14.49
CA VAL A 180 21.17 48.30 13.74
C VAL A 180 21.10 47.12 14.69
N ILE A 181 20.04 46.32 14.58
CA ILE A 181 19.85 45.10 15.37
C ILE A 181 20.89 44.04 14.96
N ASP A 182 21.46 43.34 15.94
CA ASP A 182 22.37 42.23 15.70
C ASP A 182 21.57 40.94 15.47
N HIS A 183 21.21 40.70 14.21
CA HIS A 183 20.52 39.50 13.74
C HIS A 183 21.29 38.83 12.59
N ASP A 184 20.82 37.65 12.21
CA ASP A 184 21.33 36.77 11.16
C ASP A 184 20.30 36.51 10.03
N LEU A 185 19.28 37.37 9.93
CA LEU A 185 18.23 37.25 8.91
C LEU A 185 18.75 37.33 7.47
N ASP A 186 19.84 38.07 7.23
CA ASP A 186 20.43 38.19 5.89
C ASP A 186 21.04 36.86 5.45
N GLU A 187 21.76 36.18 6.35
CA GLU A 187 22.33 34.86 6.15
C GLU A 187 21.23 33.81 5.90
N ILE A 188 20.12 33.86 6.65
CA ILE A 188 18.94 33.01 6.43
C ILE A 188 18.32 33.28 5.05
N ALA A 189 18.21 34.56 4.65
CA ALA A 189 17.66 34.93 3.35
C ALA A 189 18.54 34.45 2.19
N GLU A 190 19.87 34.48 2.33
CA GLU A 190 20.80 33.91 1.35
C GLU A 190 20.69 32.38 1.27
N ALA A 191 20.58 31.71 2.42
CA ALA A 191 20.37 30.26 2.48
C ALA A 191 19.05 29.86 1.80
N PHE A 192 17.97 30.62 2.02
CA PHE A 192 16.69 30.38 1.37
C PHE A 192 16.76 30.61 -0.15
N LYS A 193 17.44 31.67 -0.61
CA LYS A 193 17.70 31.89 -2.05
C LYS A 193 18.44 30.72 -2.69
N LYS A 194 19.42 30.15 -1.98
CA LYS A 194 20.16 28.97 -2.46
C LYS A 194 19.24 27.75 -2.56
N PHE A 195 18.47 27.47 -1.51
CA PHE A 195 17.48 26.39 -1.50
C PHE A 195 16.48 26.53 -2.66
N ALA A 196 15.90 27.71 -2.85
CA ALA A 196 14.94 27.99 -3.93
C ALA A 196 15.53 27.70 -5.32
N LYS A 197 16.80 28.09 -5.55
CA LYS A 197 17.50 27.80 -6.81
C LYS A 197 17.75 26.31 -7.01
N GLU A 198 18.07 25.57 -5.94
CA GLU A 198 18.25 24.12 -6.00
C GLU A 198 16.94 23.39 -6.29
N GLN A 199 15.83 23.78 -5.66
CA GLN A 199 14.50 23.20 -5.96
C GLN A 199 14.07 23.47 -7.39
N LEU A 200 14.31 24.70 -7.86
CA LEU A 200 14.05 25.04 -9.25
C LEU A 200 14.88 24.22 -10.25
N ALA A 201 16.14 23.94 -9.93
CA ALA A 201 16.99 23.07 -10.74
C ALA A 201 16.50 21.61 -10.77
N LYS A 202 15.79 21.17 -9.73
CA LYS A 202 15.12 19.86 -9.67
C LYS A 202 13.76 19.82 -10.40
N GLY A 203 13.31 20.95 -10.95
CA GLY A 203 12.05 21.05 -11.70
C GLY A 203 10.86 21.56 -10.89
N ASP A 204 11.06 21.95 -9.62
CA ASP A 204 10.01 22.57 -8.81
C ASP A 204 9.87 24.06 -9.16
N ASN A 205 8.73 24.42 -9.76
CA ASN A 205 8.44 25.79 -10.17
C ASN A 205 7.80 26.64 -9.06
N ALA A 206 7.51 26.10 -7.88
CA ALA A 206 6.89 26.85 -6.79
C ALA A 206 7.76 28.01 -6.26
N PHE A 207 9.08 27.94 -6.48
CA PHE A 207 10.05 28.95 -6.03
C PHE A 207 10.54 29.89 -7.13
N ASP A 208 9.84 29.99 -8.25
CA ASP A 208 10.27 30.81 -9.40
C ASP A 208 10.20 32.33 -9.18
N PHE A 209 9.52 32.78 -8.13
CA PHE A 209 9.35 34.20 -7.78
C PHE A 209 10.68 34.92 -7.51
N TRP A 210 11.74 34.19 -7.13
CA TRP A 210 13.09 34.72 -6.97
C TRP A 210 13.76 35.18 -8.27
N ARG A 211 13.21 34.83 -9.44
CA ARG A 211 13.76 35.21 -10.75
C ARG A 211 13.25 36.56 -11.27
N ARG A 212 12.28 37.19 -10.60
CA ARG A 212 11.68 38.47 -11.02
C ARG A 212 12.42 39.68 -10.48
#